data_AF-A0A3G9JBG5-F1
#
_entry.id   AF-A0A3G9JBG5-F1
#
_cell.length_a   1.000
_cell.length_b   1.000
_cell.length_c   1.000
_cell.angle_alpha   90.00
_cell.angle_beta   90.00
_cell.angle_gamma   90.00
#
_symmetry.space_group_name_H-M   'P 1'
#
loop_
_entity.id
_entity.type
_entity.pdbx_description
1 polymer ?
#
loop_
_entity_poly.entity_id
_entity_poly.type
_entity_poly.pdbx_seq_one_letter_code
_entity_poly.pdbx_strand_id
1 'polypeptide(L)'
;MWSQPASYVQLVKGRAFLQTVFNFLLLFPFGVYIRYFFNNRKSWKRALLLGFSLSLFFEVTQLTGVFGYFNCPYRLFDVDDLMVNSSGTLCGFLIAPIVLALFPSSKSIEAKRERILEKDIVFPLPQLLALLIDYIVFQLVYLPLASLFSSDWLTDFVCASLTFVLVLYLVPLVWQGKTIGSAILRFRFLDKNTGKPFARSLFKRFLSLYLPWLLFHVLSAIGGIEIDQDSAFYPYQVWFNVGVLLFYFLFILVLFIHVILVVFSHGRRQFYFDYASGIRPSRRPQRPKENKHAT
;
A
#
# COMPACT_ATOMS: atom_id res chain seq x y z
N MET A 1 -45.53 7.50 23.19
CA MET A 1 -44.21 7.03 22.74
C MET A 1 -43.56 6.04 23.70
N TRP A 2 -43.67 6.21 25.02
CA TRP A 2 -42.98 5.37 26.02
C TRP A 2 -43.61 3.99 26.33
N SER A 3 -44.79 3.69 25.79
CA SER A 3 -45.58 2.47 26.10
C SER A 3 -45.59 1.41 25.00
N GLN A 4 -44.84 1.60 23.91
CA GLN A 4 -44.84 0.67 22.76
C GLN A 4 -43.41 0.16 22.45
N PRO A 5 -43.10 -1.12 22.75
CA PRO A 5 -41.76 -1.70 22.55
C PRO A 5 -41.24 -1.60 21.09
N ALA A 6 -42.16 -1.64 20.11
CA ALA A 6 -41.84 -1.51 18.69
C ALA A 6 -41.19 -0.15 18.34
N SER A 7 -41.50 0.91 19.09
CA SER A 7 -40.91 2.24 18.89
C SER A 7 -39.41 2.27 19.21
N TYR A 8 -38.92 1.44 20.13
CA TYR A 8 -37.48 1.35 20.42
C TYR A 8 -36.70 0.69 19.28
N VAL A 9 -37.28 -0.32 18.64
CA VAL A 9 -36.67 -0.99 17.48
C VAL A 9 -36.56 -0.02 16.30
N GLN A 10 -37.56 0.84 16.10
CA GLN A 10 -37.51 1.89 15.07
C GLN A 10 -36.45 2.95 15.38
N LEU A 11 -36.27 3.30 16.66
CA LEU A 11 -35.26 4.27 17.09
C LEU A 11 -33.83 3.78 16.82
N VAL A 12 -33.52 2.51 17.09
CA VAL A 12 -32.20 1.91 16.81
C VAL A 12 -31.93 1.80 15.31
N LYS A 13 -32.96 1.66 14.48
CA LYS A 13 -32.85 1.66 13.02
C LYS A 13 -32.82 3.07 12.41
N GLY A 14 -33.04 4.10 13.24
CA GLY A 14 -33.07 5.49 12.80
C GLY A 14 -31.70 5.96 12.31
N ARG A 15 -31.68 6.74 11.23
CA ARG A 15 -30.45 7.30 10.64
C ARG A 15 -29.62 8.10 11.64
N ALA A 16 -30.27 8.90 12.49
CA ALA A 16 -29.60 9.70 13.51
C ALA A 16 -28.90 8.83 14.56
N PHE A 17 -29.57 7.78 15.06
CA PHE A 17 -28.98 6.84 16.00
C PHE A 17 -27.77 6.12 15.41
N LEU A 18 -27.92 5.59 14.18
CA LEU A 18 -26.82 4.92 13.48
C LEU A 18 -25.65 5.87 13.21
N GLN A 19 -25.91 7.12 12.82
CA GLN A 19 -24.85 8.13 12.65
C GLN A 19 -24.07 8.33 13.94
N THR A 20 -24.75 8.56 15.07
CA THR A 20 -24.09 8.74 16.37
C THR A 20 -23.28 7.51 16.77
N VAL A 21 -23.83 6.31 16.61
CA VAL A 21 -23.12 5.06 16.95
C VAL A 21 -21.90 4.86 16.05
N PHE A 22 -22.02 5.07 14.74
CA PHE A 22 -20.90 4.88 13.83
C PHE A 22 -19.82 5.94 14.02
N ASN A 23 -20.18 7.20 14.30
CA ASN A 23 -19.22 8.24 14.64
C ASN A 23 -18.48 7.88 15.93
N PHE A 24 -19.19 7.43 16.97
CA PHE A 24 -18.55 6.95 18.19
C PHE A 24 -17.59 5.80 17.92
N LEU A 25 -18.02 4.81 17.13
CA LEU A 25 -17.19 3.65 16.78
C LEU A 25 -16.03 3.99 15.83
N LEU A 26 -16.13 5.07 15.05
CA LEU A 26 -15.12 5.48 14.06
C LEU A 26 -13.76 5.70 14.72
N LEU A 27 -13.72 6.46 15.83
CA LEU A 27 -12.49 6.75 16.55
C LEU A 27 -12.28 5.91 17.82
N PHE A 28 -13.21 5.01 18.14
CA PHE A 28 -13.03 4.07 19.25
C PHE A 28 -11.74 3.21 19.13
N PRO A 29 -11.44 2.56 17.99
CA PRO A 29 -10.20 1.81 17.81
C PRO A 29 -8.95 2.68 17.93
N PHE A 30 -9.02 3.95 17.52
CA PHE A 30 -7.92 4.89 17.67
C PHE A 30 -7.59 5.14 19.14
N GLY A 31 -8.61 5.27 20.00
CA GLY A 31 -8.44 5.31 21.45
C GLY A 31 -7.70 4.10 22.03
N VAL A 32 -8.10 2.90 21.61
CA VAL A 32 -7.44 1.63 21.99
C VAL A 32 -5.97 1.66 21.58
N TYR A 33 -5.68 2.11 20.36
CA TYR A 33 -4.32 2.22 19.83
C TYR A 33 -3.44 3.21 20.61
N ILE A 34 -3.97 4.39 20.94
CA ILE A 34 -3.25 5.38 21.78
C ILE A 34 -2.89 4.77 23.14
N ARG A 35 -3.83 4.02 23.74
CA ARG A 35 -3.59 3.34 25.00
C ARG A 35 -2.50 2.26 24.86
N TYR A 36 -2.54 1.48 23.80
CA TYR A 36 -1.51 0.50 23.48
C TYR A 36 -0.13 1.15 23.32
N PHE A 37 -0.06 2.28 22.61
CA PHE A 37 1.20 2.97 22.31
C PHE A 37 1.84 3.62 23.54
N PHE A 38 1.08 4.40 24.32
CA PHE A 38 1.63 5.09 25.50
C PHE A 38 1.67 4.22 26.76
N ASN A 39 0.91 3.14 26.78
CA ASN A 39 0.79 2.18 27.89
C ASN A 39 0.56 2.81 29.29
N ASN A 40 -0.05 4.01 29.36
CA ASN A 40 -0.19 4.78 30.60
C ASN A 40 -1.61 5.39 30.73
N ARG A 41 -2.25 5.27 31.91
CA ARG A 41 -3.63 5.81 32.17
C ARG A 41 -3.66 7.32 32.22
N LYS A 42 -2.55 7.95 32.61
CA LYS A 42 -2.45 9.40 32.71
C LYS A 42 -2.48 10.10 31.34
N SER A 43 -2.31 9.34 30.24
CA SER A 43 -2.33 9.85 28.87
C SER A 43 -3.74 10.07 28.30
N TRP A 44 -4.81 9.96 29.09
CA TRP A 44 -6.19 10.17 28.62
C TRP A 44 -6.40 11.57 28.01
N LYS A 45 -5.74 12.61 28.55
CA LYS A 45 -5.77 13.98 27.98
C LYS A 45 -5.19 14.02 26.57
N ARG A 46 -4.12 13.24 26.33
CA ARG A 46 -3.51 13.11 25.00
C ARG A 46 -4.44 12.35 24.06
N ALA A 47 -5.11 11.30 24.55
CA ALA A 47 -6.09 10.57 23.77
C ALA A 47 -7.26 11.46 23.35
N LEU A 48 -7.79 12.26 24.28
CA LEU A 48 -8.86 13.21 24.00
C LEU A 48 -8.40 14.29 23.01
N LEU A 49 -7.23 14.89 23.21
CA LEU A 49 -6.69 15.91 22.31
C LEU A 49 -6.47 15.36 20.90
N LEU A 50 -5.82 14.19 20.78
CA LEU A 50 -5.57 13.57 19.47
C LEU A 50 -6.86 13.12 18.78
N GLY A 51 -7.83 12.57 19.54
CA GLY A 51 -9.15 12.20 19.03
C GLY A 51 -9.91 13.41 18.52
N PHE A 52 -9.90 14.50 19.28
CA PHE A 52 -10.50 15.77 18.88
C PHE A 52 -9.83 16.36 17.64
N SER A 53 -8.49 16.43 17.61
CA SER A 53 -7.76 16.92 16.44
C SER A 53 -8.03 16.09 15.18
N LEU A 54 -8.12 14.77 15.31
CA LEU A 54 -8.45 13.88 14.19
C LEU A 54 -9.89 14.06 13.72
N SER A 55 -10.84 14.21 14.65
CA SER A 55 -12.23 14.50 14.30
C SER A 55 -12.37 15.86 13.62
N LEU A 56 -11.68 16.89 14.13
CA LEU A 56 -11.65 18.21 13.52
C LEU A 56 -11.06 18.14 12.11
N PHE A 57 -10.00 17.35 11.90
CA PHE A 57 -9.43 17.11 10.58
C PHE A 57 -10.45 16.50 9.60
N PHE A 58 -11.29 15.56 10.04
CA PHE A 58 -12.36 15.01 9.20
C PHE A 58 -13.37 16.06 8.79
N GLU A 59 -13.87 16.84 9.74
CA GLU A 59 -14.86 17.90 9.49
C GLU A 59 -14.31 18.99 8.57
N VAL A 60 -13.06 19.42 8.77
CA VAL A 60 -12.39 20.38 7.87
C VAL A 60 -12.22 19.81 6.46
N THR A 61 -11.84 18.53 6.35
CA THR A 61 -11.70 17.86 5.05
C THR A 61 -13.05 17.83 4.31
N GLN A 62 -14.15 17.55 5.02
CA GLN A 62 -15.49 17.51 4.41
C GLN A 62 -16.02 18.89 4.05
N LEU A 63 -15.83 19.88 4.94
CA LEU A 63 -16.24 21.26 4.73
C LEU A 63 -15.51 21.90 3.53
N THR A 64 -14.25 21.55 3.31
CA THR A 64 -13.44 22.08 2.20
C THR A 64 -13.55 21.27 0.91
N GLY A 65 -14.37 20.20 0.87
CA GLY A 65 -14.48 19.35 -0.31
C GLY A 65 -13.15 18.66 -0.65
N VAL A 66 -12.48 18.09 0.36
CA VAL A 66 -11.13 17.49 0.26
C VAL A 66 -10.12 18.53 -0.23
N PHE A 67 -10.03 19.65 0.50
CA PHE A 67 -9.09 20.74 0.23
C PHE A 67 -9.19 21.32 -1.19
N GLY A 68 -10.43 21.44 -1.70
CA GLY A 68 -10.70 21.99 -3.03
C GLY A 68 -10.65 20.98 -4.18
N TYR A 69 -10.53 19.67 -3.91
CA TYR A 69 -10.71 18.64 -4.94
C TYR A 69 -12.15 18.65 -5.48
N PHE A 70 -13.12 18.95 -4.62
CA PHE A 70 -14.51 19.18 -4.99
C PHE A 70 -14.89 20.65 -4.85
N ASN A 71 -15.72 21.15 -5.77
CA ASN A 71 -16.16 22.56 -5.81
C ASN A 71 -17.16 22.93 -4.70
N CYS A 72 -17.63 21.97 -3.91
CA CYS A 72 -18.63 22.20 -2.86
C CYS A 72 -18.34 21.33 -1.62
N PRO A 73 -18.78 21.79 -0.42
CA PRO A 73 -18.68 20.99 0.80
C PRO A 73 -19.47 19.68 0.64
N TYR A 74 -18.92 18.59 1.17
CA TYR A 74 -19.63 17.30 1.18
C TYR A 74 -20.82 17.32 2.16
N ARG A 75 -20.65 18.01 3.30
CA ARG A 75 -21.67 18.24 4.35
C ARG A 75 -21.33 19.51 5.13
N LEU A 76 -22.33 20.06 5.82
CA LEU A 76 -22.15 21.08 6.85
C LEU A 76 -21.31 20.55 8.01
N PHE A 77 -20.49 21.42 8.59
CA PHE A 77 -19.68 21.14 9.77
C PHE A 77 -20.57 20.79 10.97
N ASP A 78 -20.32 19.63 11.59
CA ASP A 78 -21.18 19.08 12.64
C ASP A 78 -20.41 18.97 13.98
N VAL A 79 -20.68 19.89 14.91
CA VAL A 79 -19.98 19.93 16.22
C VAL A 79 -20.30 18.68 17.06
N ASP A 80 -21.50 18.12 16.89
CA ASP A 80 -21.91 16.92 17.62
C ASP A 80 -21.03 15.72 17.20
N ASP A 81 -20.67 15.66 15.91
CA ASP A 81 -19.76 14.62 15.40
C ASP A 81 -18.36 14.75 16.01
N LEU A 82 -17.83 15.96 16.23
CA LEU A 82 -16.58 16.16 17.00
C LEU A 82 -16.69 15.60 18.41
N MET A 83 -17.77 15.91 19.12
CA MET A 83 -17.97 15.47 20.50
C MET A 83 -18.10 13.96 20.59
N VAL A 84 -18.87 13.35 19.68
CA VAL A 84 -19.15 11.91 19.64
C VAL A 84 -17.88 11.13 19.26
N ASN A 85 -17.16 11.54 18.23
CA ASN A 85 -15.89 10.92 17.81
C ASN A 85 -14.82 11.03 18.91
N SER A 86 -14.70 12.19 19.54
CA SER A 86 -13.75 12.41 20.65
C SER A 86 -14.10 11.54 21.87
N SER A 87 -15.39 11.41 22.17
CA SER A 87 -15.89 10.53 23.24
C SER A 87 -15.64 9.06 22.92
N GLY A 88 -15.81 8.65 21.66
CA GLY A 88 -15.42 7.33 21.15
C GLY A 88 -13.95 7.03 21.39
N THR A 89 -13.07 7.97 21.06
CA THR A 89 -11.62 7.88 21.33
C THR A 89 -11.33 7.71 22.82
N LEU A 90 -11.94 8.53 23.68
CA LEU A 90 -11.71 8.45 25.12
C LEU A 90 -12.21 7.12 25.69
N CYS A 91 -13.39 6.66 25.27
CA CYS A 91 -13.95 5.40 25.70
C CYS A 91 -13.08 4.21 25.25
N GLY A 92 -12.64 4.20 23.98
CA GLY A 92 -11.71 3.20 23.47
C GLY A 92 -10.40 3.17 24.25
N PHE A 93 -9.86 4.33 24.62
CA PHE A 93 -8.67 4.43 25.46
C PHE A 93 -8.86 3.84 26.87
N LEU A 94 -10.02 4.08 27.48
CA LEU A 94 -10.33 3.57 28.82
C LEU A 94 -10.58 2.06 28.83
N ILE A 95 -11.29 1.54 27.82
CA ILE A 95 -11.64 0.12 27.69
C ILE A 95 -10.47 -0.70 27.12
N ALA A 96 -9.47 -0.07 26.51
CA ALA A 96 -8.37 -0.76 25.84
C ALA A 96 -7.71 -1.90 26.66
N PRO A 97 -7.50 -1.83 27.98
CA PRO A 97 -6.92 -2.96 28.72
C PRO A 97 -7.72 -4.26 28.57
N ILE A 98 -9.05 -4.17 28.49
CA ILE A 98 -9.94 -5.32 28.28
C ILE A 98 -9.80 -5.82 26.84
N VAL A 99 -9.85 -4.91 25.86
CA VAL A 99 -9.72 -5.24 24.43
C VAL A 99 -8.35 -5.86 24.14
N LEU A 100 -7.28 -5.28 24.67
CA LEU A 100 -5.90 -5.73 24.48
C LEU A 100 -5.60 -7.05 25.19
N ALA A 101 -6.36 -7.41 26.23
CA ALA A 101 -6.25 -8.73 26.86
C ALA A 101 -6.69 -9.87 25.92
N LEU A 102 -7.48 -9.58 24.87
CA LEU A 102 -7.83 -10.54 23.82
C LEU A 102 -6.70 -10.74 22.80
N PHE A 103 -5.69 -9.87 22.79
CA PHE A 103 -4.56 -9.93 21.87
C PHE A 103 -3.33 -10.60 22.48
N PRO A 104 -2.43 -11.18 21.67
CA PRO A 104 -1.18 -11.75 22.14
C PRO A 104 -0.34 -10.73 22.91
N SER A 105 0.27 -11.15 24.01
CA SER A 105 1.11 -10.26 24.84
C SER A 105 2.32 -9.74 24.06
N SER A 106 2.80 -8.53 24.37
CA SER A 106 3.96 -7.93 23.70
C SER A 106 5.21 -8.84 23.75
N LYS A 107 5.41 -9.61 24.83
CA LYS A 107 6.48 -10.60 24.95
C LYS A 107 6.39 -11.70 23.88
N SER A 108 5.18 -12.19 23.61
CA SER A 108 4.96 -13.19 22.57
C SER A 108 5.20 -12.64 21.14
N ILE A 109 4.90 -11.35 20.93
CA ILE A 109 5.18 -10.64 19.69
C ILE A 109 6.69 -10.48 19.49
N GLU A 110 7.43 -10.07 20.53
CA GLU A 110 8.89 -9.93 20.47
C GLU A 110 9.57 -11.28 20.22
N ALA A 111 9.17 -12.35 20.93
CA ALA A 111 9.70 -13.70 20.70
C ALA A 111 9.36 -14.24 19.29
N LYS A 112 8.22 -13.85 18.71
CA LYS A 112 7.91 -14.15 17.31
C LYS A 112 8.80 -13.35 16.37
N ARG A 113 9.06 -12.08 16.66
CA ARG A 113 9.95 -11.21 15.90
C ARG A 113 11.39 -11.74 15.90
N GLU A 114 11.92 -12.15 17.05
CA GLU A 114 13.24 -12.77 17.18
C GLU A 114 13.36 -14.03 16.31
N ARG A 115 12.40 -14.96 16.41
CA ARG A 115 12.35 -16.14 15.55
C ARG A 115 12.30 -15.82 14.05
N ILE A 116 11.61 -14.74 13.66
CA ILE A 116 11.56 -14.29 12.25
C ILE A 116 12.92 -13.72 11.82
N LEU A 117 13.59 -12.97 12.69
CA LEU A 117 14.93 -12.41 12.43
C LEU A 117 15.98 -13.52 12.30
N GLU A 118 15.94 -14.52 13.17
CA GLU A 118 16.84 -15.69 13.10
C GLU A 118 16.69 -16.44 11.77
N LYS A 119 15.44 -16.68 11.36
CA LYS A 119 15.12 -17.39 10.12
C LYS A 119 15.31 -16.56 8.84
N ASP A 120 15.54 -15.25 8.97
CA ASP A 120 15.68 -14.29 7.86
C ASP A 120 14.50 -14.33 6.87
N ILE A 121 13.29 -14.53 7.39
CA ILE A 121 12.08 -14.64 6.55
C ILE A 121 11.45 -13.27 6.40
N VAL A 122 11.24 -12.85 5.16
CA VAL A 122 10.40 -11.70 4.84
C VAL A 122 9.07 -12.21 4.32
N PHE A 123 8.00 -11.95 5.06
CA PHE A 123 6.66 -12.36 4.63
C PHE A 123 6.25 -11.69 3.31
N PRO A 124 5.34 -12.31 2.53
CA PRO A 124 4.85 -11.75 1.27
C PRO A 124 4.20 -10.36 1.41
N LEU A 125 3.41 -10.14 2.46
CA LEU A 125 2.66 -8.88 2.63
C LEU A 125 3.59 -7.65 2.74
N PRO A 126 4.66 -7.64 3.56
CA PRO A 126 5.67 -6.58 3.51
C PRO A 126 6.31 -6.38 2.12
N GLN A 127 6.48 -7.42 1.32
CA GLN A 127 7.05 -7.26 -0.02
C GLN A 127 6.05 -6.58 -0.98
N LEU A 128 4.76 -6.93 -0.88
CA LEU A 128 3.69 -6.25 -1.63
C LEU A 128 3.53 -4.79 -1.21
N LEU A 129 3.56 -4.51 0.09
CA LEU A 129 3.54 -3.15 0.60
C LEU A 129 4.77 -2.35 0.14
N ALA A 130 5.94 -2.98 0.06
CA ALA A 130 7.12 -2.33 -0.50
C ALA A 130 6.91 -1.94 -1.96
N LEU A 131 6.37 -2.87 -2.77
CA LEU A 131 6.05 -2.61 -4.17
C LEU A 131 5.00 -1.52 -4.34
N LEU A 132 3.98 -1.47 -3.48
CA LEU A 132 2.98 -0.40 -3.49
C LEU A 132 3.62 0.96 -3.19
N ILE A 133 4.50 1.03 -2.19
CA ILE A 133 5.26 2.26 -1.88
C ILE A 133 6.17 2.64 -3.05
N ASP A 134 6.88 1.68 -3.63
CA ASP A 134 7.74 1.91 -4.80
C ASP A 134 6.93 2.40 -6.02
N TYR A 135 5.68 1.95 -6.18
CA TYR A 135 4.75 2.47 -7.20
C TYR A 135 4.29 3.90 -6.91
N ILE A 136 4.01 4.24 -5.65
CA ILE A 136 3.70 5.63 -5.26
C ILE A 136 4.91 6.53 -5.55
N VAL A 137 6.12 6.08 -5.20
CA VAL A 137 7.36 6.78 -5.51
C VAL A 137 7.54 6.94 -7.03
N PHE A 138 7.26 5.90 -7.80
CA PHE A 138 7.25 5.98 -9.26
C PHE A 138 6.32 7.11 -9.74
N GLN A 139 5.09 7.20 -9.23
CA GLN A 139 4.15 8.26 -9.60
C GLN A 139 4.65 9.65 -9.21
N LEU A 140 5.20 9.80 -8.00
CA LEU A 140 5.76 11.07 -7.52
C LEU A 140 6.94 11.57 -8.35
N VAL A 141 7.70 10.67 -8.99
CA VAL A 141 8.82 11.02 -9.88
C VAL A 141 8.33 11.21 -11.32
N TYR A 142 7.48 10.31 -11.80
CA TYR A 142 6.98 10.29 -13.18
C TYR A 142 6.13 11.53 -13.50
N LEU A 143 5.15 11.87 -12.65
CA LEU A 143 4.21 12.96 -12.94
C LEU A 143 4.90 14.31 -13.18
N PRO A 144 5.80 14.81 -12.29
CA PRO A 144 6.50 16.05 -12.56
C PRO A 144 7.45 15.93 -13.75
N LEU A 145 8.12 14.78 -13.92
CA LEU A 145 9.04 14.57 -15.05
C LEU A 145 8.29 14.66 -16.39
N ALA A 146 7.17 13.97 -16.53
CA ALA A 146 6.34 14.00 -17.73
C ALA A 146 5.80 15.41 -18.01
N SER A 147 5.44 16.17 -16.98
CA SER A 147 4.93 17.55 -17.13
C SER A 147 5.95 18.55 -17.69
N LEU A 148 7.25 18.23 -17.69
CA LEU A 148 8.30 19.07 -18.25
C LEU A 148 8.41 18.94 -19.78
N PHE A 149 7.78 17.94 -20.39
CA PHE A 149 7.90 17.65 -21.82
C PHE A 149 6.53 17.71 -22.52
N SER A 150 6.56 17.63 -23.84
CA SER A 150 5.34 17.54 -24.65
C SER A 150 4.58 16.25 -24.33
N SER A 151 3.25 16.36 -24.22
CA SER A 151 2.34 15.26 -23.91
C SER A 151 2.01 14.42 -25.15
N ASP A 152 3.04 13.84 -25.76
CA ASP A 152 2.90 12.78 -26.77
C ASP A 152 3.20 11.39 -26.17
N TRP A 153 2.67 10.35 -26.83
CA TRP A 153 2.77 8.98 -26.33
C TRP A 153 4.20 8.46 -26.21
N LEU A 154 5.11 8.93 -27.07
CA LEU A 154 6.50 8.48 -27.10
C LEU A 154 7.27 9.07 -25.93
N THR A 155 7.06 10.37 -25.67
CA THR A 155 7.64 11.09 -24.55
C THR A 155 7.14 10.52 -23.23
N ASP A 156 5.84 10.27 -23.09
CA ASP A 156 5.26 9.60 -21.91
C ASP A 156 5.89 8.21 -21.70
N PHE A 157 6.00 7.42 -22.77
CA PHE A 157 6.62 6.10 -22.73
C PHE A 157 8.09 6.15 -22.30
N VAL A 158 8.88 7.08 -22.84
CA VAL A 158 10.30 7.26 -22.50
C VAL A 158 10.45 7.72 -21.05
N CYS A 159 9.68 8.73 -20.62
CA CYS A 159 9.69 9.23 -19.24
C CYS A 159 9.33 8.13 -18.23
N ALA A 160 8.30 7.35 -18.52
CA ALA A 160 7.91 6.21 -17.69
C ALA A 160 9.04 5.15 -17.64
N SER A 161 9.62 4.80 -18.77
CA SER A 161 10.72 3.82 -18.88
C SER A 161 11.96 4.24 -18.09
N LEU A 162 12.37 5.51 -18.20
CA LEU A 162 13.47 6.08 -17.43
C LEU A 162 13.15 6.07 -15.92
N THR A 163 11.91 6.36 -15.54
CA THR A 163 11.47 6.31 -14.14
C THR A 163 11.52 4.88 -13.59
N PHE A 164 11.10 3.88 -14.36
CA PHE A 164 11.23 2.46 -13.99
C PHE A 164 12.69 2.07 -13.75
N VAL A 165 13.61 2.45 -14.65
CA VAL A 165 15.04 2.19 -14.50
C VAL A 165 15.58 2.87 -13.25
N LEU A 166 15.23 4.13 -13.02
CA LEU A 166 15.67 4.89 -11.85
C LEU A 166 15.21 4.23 -10.54
N VAL A 167 13.90 4.02 -10.38
CA VAL A 167 13.29 3.59 -9.12
C VAL A 167 13.53 2.12 -8.82
N LEU A 168 13.43 1.23 -9.82
CA LEU A 168 13.49 -0.22 -9.61
C LEU A 168 14.86 -0.86 -9.87
N TYR A 169 15.78 -0.16 -10.55
CA TYR A 169 17.13 -0.67 -10.82
C TYR A 169 18.24 0.19 -10.20
N LEU A 170 18.32 1.48 -10.52
CA LEU A 170 19.42 2.34 -10.07
C LEU A 170 19.40 2.58 -8.56
N VAL A 171 18.24 2.91 -7.99
CA VAL A 171 18.08 3.09 -6.53
C VAL A 171 18.55 1.84 -5.76
N PRO A 172 18.01 0.62 -6.00
CA PRO A 172 18.48 -0.56 -5.28
C PRO A 172 19.92 -0.96 -5.60
N LEU A 173 20.46 -0.59 -6.76
CA LEU A 173 21.87 -0.80 -7.07
C LEU A 173 22.78 0.05 -6.16
N VAL A 174 22.48 1.34 -6.01
CA VAL A 174 23.24 2.28 -5.16
C VAL A 174 23.00 1.99 -3.67
N TRP A 175 21.76 1.66 -3.29
CA TRP A 175 21.35 1.42 -1.91
C TRP A 175 21.56 -0.03 -1.44
N GLN A 176 22.48 -0.76 -2.06
CA GLN A 176 22.89 -2.10 -1.62
C GLN A 176 21.70 -3.05 -1.47
N GLY A 177 20.85 -3.12 -2.50
CA GLY A 177 19.70 -3.99 -2.60
C GLY A 177 18.41 -3.44 -1.98
N LYS A 178 18.32 -2.15 -1.66
CA LYS A 178 17.10 -1.54 -1.10
C LYS A 178 16.41 -0.61 -2.08
N THR A 179 15.15 -0.87 -2.39
CA THR A 179 14.22 0.16 -2.90
C THR A 179 13.72 1.04 -1.75
N ILE A 180 13.05 2.15 -2.05
CA ILE A 180 12.49 3.05 -1.02
C ILE A 180 11.46 2.31 -0.16
N GLY A 181 10.53 1.57 -0.76
CA GLY A 181 9.55 0.76 -0.05
C GLY A 181 10.18 -0.32 0.81
N SER A 182 11.21 -1.02 0.30
CA SER A 182 11.92 -2.03 1.10
C SER A 182 12.72 -1.42 2.25
N ALA A 183 13.25 -0.21 2.08
CA ALA A 183 13.95 0.52 3.14
C ALA A 183 12.99 0.89 4.28
N ILE A 184 11.81 1.43 3.95
CA ILE A 184 10.73 1.74 4.91
C ILE A 184 10.30 0.47 5.67
N LEU A 185 10.16 -0.64 4.96
CA LEU A 185 9.75 -1.94 5.54
C LEU A 185 10.92 -2.78 6.08
N ARG A 186 12.12 -2.19 6.12
CA ARG A 186 13.33 -2.69 6.79
C ARG A 186 13.81 -4.06 6.26
N PHE A 187 13.84 -4.24 4.94
CA PHE A 187 14.48 -5.39 4.30
C PHE A 187 15.24 -4.98 3.04
N ARG A 188 15.98 -5.92 2.45
CA ARG A 188 16.73 -5.71 1.21
C ARG A 188 16.75 -6.96 0.35
N PHE A 189 17.05 -6.79 -0.92
CA PHE A 189 17.16 -7.83 -1.92
C PHE A 189 18.61 -8.32 -2.04
N LEU A 190 18.80 -9.63 -1.85
CA LEU A 190 20.08 -10.29 -1.98
C LEU A 190 19.99 -11.35 -3.07
N ASP A 191 21.06 -11.50 -3.83
CA ASP A 191 21.19 -12.65 -4.74
C ASP A 191 21.34 -13.94 -3.92
N LYS A 192 20.64 -15.00 -4.33
CA LYS A 192 20.59 -16.28 -3.60
C LYS A 192 21.96 -16.97 -3.53
N ASN A 193 22.78 -16.82 -4.57
CA ASN A 193 24.05 -17.53 -4.70
C ASN A 193 25.17 -16.79 -3.95
N THR A 194 25.26 -15.48 -4.14
CA THR A 194 26.33 -14.65 -3.57
C THR A 194 26.01 -14.11 -2.18
N GLY A 195 24.74 -14.11 -1.78
CA GLY A 195 24.29 -13.57 -0.49
C GLY A 195 24.45 -12.06 -0.34
N LYS A 196 24.73 -11.35 -1.44
CA LYS A 196 24.93 -9.90 -1.51
C LYS A 196 24.05 -9.31 -2.61
N PRO A 197 23.81 -7.99 -2.61
CA PRO A 197 23.18 -7.32 -3.74
C PRO A 197 24.06 -7.51 -4.98
N PHE A 198 23.48 -8.06 -6.05
CA PHE A 198 24.21 -8.34 -7.29
C PHE A 198 23.50 -7.67 -8.47
N ALA A 199 24.25 -6.88 -9.25
CA ALA A 199 23.68 -6.05 -10.32
C ALA A 199 22.86 -6.86 -11.33
N ARG A 200 23.36 -8.03 -11.75
CA ARG A 200 22.65 -8.89 -12.70
C ARG A 200 21.30 -9.38 -12.16
N SER A 201 21.24 -9.72 -10.88
CA SER A 201 20.01 -10.22 -10.25
C SER A 201 19.01 -9.08 -10.05
N LEU A 202 19.48 -7.90 -9.64
CA LEU A 202 18.65 -6.69 -9.57
C LEU A 202 18.09 -6.31 -10.95
N PHE A 203 18.91 -6.38 -12.00
CA PHE A 203 18.49 -6.12 -13.37
C PHE A 203 17.42 -7.11 -13.84
N LYS A 204 17.59 -8.42 -13.60
CA LYS A 204 16.57 -9.43 -13.91
C LYS A 204 15.25 -9.16 -13.19
N ARG A 205 15.30 -8.69 -11.94
CA ARG A 205 14.11 -8.35 -11.16
C ARG A 205 13.41 -7.12 -11.73
N PHE A 206 14.16 -6.07 -12.05
CA PHE A 206 13.67 -4.91 -12.79
C PHE A 206 12.96 -5.35 -14.07
N LEU A 207 13.62 -6.15 -14.90
CA LEU A 207 13.08 -6.62 -16.16
C LEU A 207 11.78 -7.43 -15.96
N SER A 208 11.73 -8.27 -14.94
CA SER A 208 10.52 -9.06 -14.61
C SER A 208 9.32 -8.19 -14.24
N LEU A 209 9.55 -7.01 -13.64
CA LEU A 209 8.51 -6.04 -13.30
C LEU A 209 8.18 -5.10 -14.47
N TYR A 210 9.17 -4.77 -15.29
CA TYR A 210 9.05 -3.84 -16.41
C TYR A 210 8.42 -4.46 -17.66
N LEU A 211 8.77 -5.72 -18.00
CA LEU A 211 8.30 -6.38 -19.22
C LEU A 211 6.77 -6.45 -19.36
N PRO A 212 5.99 -6.75 -18.31
CA PRO A 212 4.54 -6.73 -18.42
C PRO A 212 3.98 -5.36 -18.81
N TRP A 213 4.51 -4.29 -18.21
CA TRP A 213 4.14 -2.92 -18.53
C TRP A 213 4.55 -2.57 -19.97
N LEU A 214 5.78 -2.90 -20.37
CA LEU A 214 6.30 -2.66 -21.71
C LEU A 214 5.45 -3.36 -22.78
N LEU A 215 5.16 -4.65 -22.58
CA LEU A 215 4.37 -5.45 -23.51
C LEU A 215 2.98 -4.85 -23.70
N PHE A 216 2.31 -4.46 -22.61
CA PHE A 216 1.00 -3.82 -22.68
C PHE A 216 1.04 -2.51 -23.46
N HIS A 217 2.04 -1.65 -23.21
CA HIS A 217 2.15 -0.35 -23.89
C HIS A 217 2.48 -0.50 -25.38
N VAL A 218 3.37 -1.44 -25.75
CA VAL A 218 3.69 -1.72 -27.15
C VAL A 218 2.46 -2.26 -27.89
N LEU A 219 1.73 -3.22 -27.31
CA LEU A 219 0.52 -3.76 -27.93
C LEU A 219 -0.57 -2.69 -28.05
N SER A 220 -0.72 -1.84 -27.04
CA SER A 220 -1.69 -0.73 -27.07
C SER A 220 -1.32 0.33 -28.11
N ALA A 221 -0.02 0.65 -28.27
CA ALA A 221 0.45 1.57 -29.29
C ALA A 221 0.17 1.05 -30.71
N ILE A 222 0.38 -0.25 -30.95
CA ILE A 222 0.00 -0.90 -32.23
C ILE A 222 -1.52 -0.84 -32.42
N GLY A 223 -2.29 -1.15 -31.37
CA GLY A 223 -3.75 -1.17 -31.41
C GLY A 223 -4.40 0.20 -31.59
N GLY A 224 -3.69 1.27 -31.22
CA GLY A 224 -4.10 2.67 -31.34
C GLY A 224 -3.74 3.34 -32.67
N ILE A 225 -3.14 2.63 -33.63
CA ILE A 225 -2.89 3.16 -34.98
C ILE A 225 -4.25 3.43 -35.64
N GLU A 226 -4.52 4.67 -36.05
CA GLU A 226 -5.78 5.01 -36.71
C GLU A 226 -5.89 4.32 -38.08
N ILE A 227 -6.91 3.47 -38.26
CA ILE A 227 -7.28 2.88 -39.54
C ILE A 227 -8.67 3.37 -39.89
N ASP A 228 -8.84 3.79 -41.14
CA ASP A 228 -10.14 4.18 -41.68
C ASP A 228 -11.18 3.06 -41.49
N GLN A 229 -12.39 3.42 -41.06
CA GLN A 229 -13.48 2.47 -40.79
C GLN A 229 -13.95 1.75 -42.05
N ASP A 230 -13.76 2.39 -43.22
CA ASP A 230 -14.09 1.80 -44.52
C ASP A 230 -12.96 0.90 -45.07
N SER A 231 -11.81 0.84 -44.38
CA SER A 231 -10.69 0.00 -44.79
C SER A 231 -10.98 -1.49 -44.57
N ALA A 232 -10.55 -2.32 -45.51
CA ALA A 232 -10.58 -3.79 -45.36
C ALA A 232 -9.78 -4.29 -44.14
N PHE A 233 -8.87 -3.47 -43.60
CA PHE A 233 -8.07 -3.82 -42.42
C PHE A 233 -8.76 -3.51 -41.07
N TYR A 234 -9.82 -2.71 -41.06
CA TYR A 234 -10.51 -2.28 -39.82
C TYR A 234 -11.01 -3.44 -38.95
N PRO A 235 -11.67 -4.50 -39.49
CA PRO A 235 -12.10 -5.64 -38.67
C PRO A 235 -10.93 -6.35 -37.98
N TYR A 236 -9.76 -6.43 -38.61
CA TYR A 236 -8.58 -7.08 -38.03
C TYR A 236 -8.02 -6.28 -36.84
N GLN A 237 -8.07 -4.95 -36.91
CA GLN A 237 -7.69 -4.09 -35.78
C GLN A 237 -8.63 -4.27 -34.59
N VAL A 238 -9.95 -4.37 -34.84
CA VAL A 238 -10.92 -4.64 -33.77
C VAL A 238 -10.62 -5.97 -33.08
N TRP A 239 -10.42 -7.04 -33.84
CA TRP A 239 -10.07 -8.35 -33.27
C TRP A 239 -8.71 -8.36 -32.56
N PHE A 240 -7.72 -7.61 -33.08
CA PHE A 240 -6.45 -7.40 -32.40
C PHE A 240 -6.65 -6.75 -31.03
N ASN A 241 -7.40 -5.65 -30.95
CA ASN A 241 -7.68 -4.95 -29.69
C ASN A 241 -8.44 -5.81 -28.68
N VAL A 242 -9.43 -6.59 -29.15
CA VAL A 242 -10.12 -7.59 -28.31
C VAL A 242 -9.14 -8.64 -27.80
N GLY A 243 -8.23 -9.13 -28.65
CA GLY A 243 -7.18 -10.07 -28.29
C GLY A 243 -6.22 -9.51 -27.23
N VAL A 244 -5.77 -8.27 -27.39
CA VAL A 244 -4.90 -7.57 -26.42
C VAL A 244 -5.62 -7.41 -25.07
N LEU A 245 -6.90 -7.00 -25.08
CA LEU A 245 -7.70 -6.86 -23.87
C LEU A 245 -7.87 -8.21 -23.15
N LEU A 246 -8.22 -9.27 -23.87
CA LEU A 246 -8.38 -10.61 -23.31
C LEU A 246 -7.05 -11.14 -22.74
N PHE A 247 -5.96 -10.99 -23.49
CA PHE A 247 -4.62 -11.37 -23.04
C PHE A 247 -4.26 -10.65 -21.74
N TYR A 248 -4.47 -9.34 -21.67
CA TYR A 248 -4.15 -8.55 -20.48
C TYR A 248 -5.02 -8.93 -19.28
N PHE A 249 -6.32 -9.17 -19.49
CA PHE A 249 -7.22 -9.67 -18.46
C PHE A 249 -6.76 -11.01 -17.89
N LEU A 250 -6.45 -11.98 -18.76
CA LEU A 250 -5.95 -13.30 -18.35
C LEU A 250 -4.61 -13.19 -17.63
N PHE A 251 -3.71 -12.32 -18.10
CA PHE A 251 -2.43 -12.07 -17.47
C PHE A 251 -2.58 -11.51 -16.05
N ILE A 252 -3.44 -10.50 -15.85
CA ILE A 252 -3.75 -9.96 -14.51
C ILE A 252 -4.36 -11.05 -13.63
N LEU A 253 -5.28 -11.85 -14.15
CA LEU A 253 -5.90 -12.93 -13.40
C LEU A 253 -4.86 -13.94 -12.92
N VAL A 254 -3.91 -14.34 -13.77
CA VAL A 254 -2.80 -15.23 -13.38
C VAL A 254 -1.92 -14.58 -12.31
N LEU A 255 -1.56 -13.30 -12.47
CA LEU A 255 -0.78 -12.58 -11.45
C LEU A 255 -1.54 -12.47 -10.12
N PHE A 256 -2.85 -12.23 -10.17
CA PHE A 256 -3.70 -12.15 -8.98
C PHE A 256 -3.75 -13.51 -8.24
N ILE A 257 -3.98 -14.60 -8.97
CA ILE A 257 -3.93 -15.97 -8.42
C ILE A 257 -2.53 -16.24 -7.83
N HIS A 258 -1.47 -15.87 -8.54
CA HIS A 258 -0.09 -16.01 -8.05
C HIS A 258 0.15 -15.25 -6.74
N VAL A 259 -0.30 -13.99 -6.65
CA VAL A 259 -0.21 -13.17 -5.44
C VAL A 259 -0.94 -13.84 -4.28
N ILE A 260 -2.17 -14.31 -4.49
CA ILE A 260 -2.95 -15.06 -3.49
C ILE A 260 -2.16 -16.28 -3.01
N LEU A 261 -1.70 -17.12 -3.93
CA LEU A 261 -0.95 -18.34 -3.60
C LEU A 261 0.33 -18.05 -2.81
N VAL A 262 1.05 -16.97 -3.15
CA VAL A 262 2.26 -16.56 -2.43
C VAL A 262 1.91 -16.02 -1.04
N VAL A 263 0.89 -15.18 -0.90
CA VAL A 263 0.45 -14.62 0.39
C VAL A 263 0.05 -15.72 1.37
N PHE A 264 -0.77 -16.69 0.93
CA PHE A 264 -1.20 -17.81 1.75
C PHE A 264 -0.11 -18.89 1.96
N SER A 265 1.02 -18.81 1.25
CA SER A 265 2.15 -19.72 1.48
C SER A 265 2.95 -19.42 2.75
N HIS A 266 2.65 -18.33 3.46
CA HIS A 266 3.35 -17.88 4.66
C HIS A 266 4.88 -17.80 4.50
N GLY A 267 5.37 -17.42 3.32
CA GLY A 267 6.79 -17.24 3.01
C GLY A 267 7.50 -18.49 2.46
N ARG A 268 6.77 -19.58 2.18
CA ARG A 268 7.33 -20.77 1.50
C ARG A 268 7.50 -20.57 -0.01
N ARG A 269 6.66 -19.72 -0.62
CA ARG A 269 6.74 -19.36 -2.03
C ARG A 269 7.25 -17.93 -2.20
N GLN A 270 7.84 -17.66 -3.35
CA GLN A 270 8.34 -16.35 -3.74
C GLN A 270 7.50 -15.76 -4.86
N PHE A 271 7.51 -14.43 -5.00
CA PHE A 271 6.92 -13.79 -6.16
C PHE A 271 7.69 -14.12 -7.43
N TYR A 272 7.02 -14.10 -8.59
CA TYR A 272 7.61 -14.53 -9.86
C TYR A 272 8.85 -13.68 -10.20
N PHE A 273 8.80 -12.37 -9.94
CA PHE A 273 9.89 -11.43 -10.20
C PHE A 273 11.11 -11.67 -9.29
N ASP A 274 10.93 -12.21 -8.09
CA ASP A 274 12.04 -12.58 -7.20
C ASP A 274 12.58 -13.98 -7.56
N TYR A 275 11.70 -14.89 -7.96
CA TYR A 275 12.06 -16.23 -8.40
C TYR A 275 12.90 -16.18 -9.69
N ALA A 276 12.41 -15.50 -10.73
CA ALA A 276 13.06 -15.36 -12.03
C ALA A 276 14.40 -14.61 -11.96
N SER A 277 14.54 -13.71 -10.98
CA SER A 277 15.77 -12.95 -10.78
C SER A 277 16.80 -13.66 -9.89
N GLY A 278 16.44 -14.78 -9.26
CA GLY A 278 17.33 -15.44 -8.29
C GLY A 278 17.54 -14.61 -7.01
N ILE A 279 16.60 -13.72 -6.68
CA ILE A 279 16.66 -12.87 -5.50
C ILE A 279 15.92 -13.49 -4.32
N ARG A 280 16.40 -13.19 -3.12
CA ARG A 280 15.64 -13.36 -1.89
C ARG A 280 15.62 -12.06 -1.08
N PRO A 281 14.46 -11.68 -0.53
CA PRO A 281 14.39 -10.62 0.46
C PRO A 281 15.00 -11.08 1.79
N SER A 282 15.69 -10.18 2.48
CA SER A 282 16.41 -10.46 3.73
C SER A 282 16.29 -9.28 4.70
N ARG A 283 16.09 -9.59 5.98
CA ARG A 283 16.10 -8.65 7.11
C ARG A 283 17.44 -8.63 7.84
N ARG A 284 18.38 -9.52 7.50
CA ARG A 284 19.70 -9.55 8.14
C ARG A 284 20.42 -8.21 7.98
N PRO A 285 21.09 -7.71 9.05
CA PRO A 285 21.95 -6.54 8.96
C PRO A 285 23.08 -6.75 7.95
N GLN A 286 23.60 -5.67 7.37
CA GLN A 286 24.82 -5.74 6.56
C GLN A 286 25.96 -6.21 7.47
N ARG A 287 26.52 -7.39 7.20
CA ARG A 287 27.77 -7.77 7.88
C ARG A 287 28.79 -6.68 7.54
N PRO A 288 29.50 -6.11 8.52
CA PRO A 288 30.61 -5.21 8.26
C PRO A 288 31.54 -5.89 7.26
N LYS A 289 32.14 -5.12 6.35
CA LYS A 289 33.28 -5.63 5.57
C LYS A 289 34.33 -6.03 6.62
N GLU A 290 34.63 -7.33 6.74
CA GLU A 290 35.83 -7.74 7.47
C GLU A 290 37.00 -6.99 6.84
N ASN A 291 37.65 -6.12 7.62
CA ASN A 291 38.86 -5.44 7.21
C ASN A 291 39.91 -6.51 6.94
N LYS A 292 40.11 -6.86 5.68
CA LYS A 292 41.19 -7.74 5.22
C LYS A 292 42.56 -7.04 5.20
N HIS A 293 42.84 -6.19 6.18
CA HIS A 293 44.15 -5.57 6.39
C HIS A 293 44.48 -5.60 7.88
N ALA A 294 44.86 -6.78 8.34
CA ALA A 294 45.60 -6.99 9.58
C ALA A 294 46.45 -8.25 9.40
N THR A 295 47.51 -8.12 8.60
CA THR A 295 48.77 -8.88 8.63
C THR A 295 49.75 -8.16 7.73
#